data_AF-A0A1J4RI57-F1
#
_entry.id   AF-A0A1J4RI57-F1
#
_cell.length_a   1.000
_cell.length_b   1.000
_cell.length_c   1.000
_cell.angle_alpha   90.00
_cell.angle_beta   90.00
_cell.angle_gamma   90.00
#
_symmetry.space_group_name_H-M   'P 1'
#
loop_
_entity.id
_entity.type
_entity.pdbx_description
1 polymer ?
#
loop_
_entity_poly.entity_id
_entity_poly.type
_entity_poly.pdbx_seq_one_letter_code
_entity_poly.pdbx_strand_id
1 'polypeptide(L)'
;MQEKGFNGFSYAHIAAELGVKNAAIHYHFPTKEALGCAVIKRYRDRFQLWINNARVKDLSPQEKLDWFFSIYTNMRADSGKICLAGSLETEFNSIPDPLREQTKALTRELLSWLQATLN
;
A
#
# COMPACT_ATOMS: atom_id res chain seq x y z
N MET A 1 -5.19 5.47 5.51
CA MET A 1 -4.51 5.47 4.19
C MET A 1 -5.48 5.07 3.10
N GLN A 2 -5.88 3.80 2.96
CA GLN A 2 -6.78 3.36 1.85
C GLN A 2 -8.26 3.80 1.95
N GLU A 3 -8.63 4.60 2.95
CA GLU A 3 -9.99 5.14 3.12
C GLU A 3 -9.98 6.68 3.18
N LYS A 4 -9.01 7.26 3.90
CA LYS A 4 -8.93 8.70 4.22
C LYS A 4 -7.61 9.37 3.81
N GLY A 5 -6.77 8.70 3.02
CA GLY A 5 -5.41 9.19 2.74
C GLY A 5 -4.46 9.06 3.92
N PHE A 6 -3.23 9.55 3.76
CA PHE A 6 -2.27 9.71 4.85
C PHE A 6 -2.67 10.89 5.72
N ASN A 7 -3.07 12.01 5.12
CA ASN A 7 -3.40 13.23 5.87
C ASN A 7 -4.67 13.06 6.73
N GLY A 8 -5.66 12.28 6.28
CA GLY A 8 -6.95 12.13 6.97
C GLY A 8 -7.00 11.16 8.17
N PHE A 9 -5.88 10.60 8.63
CA PHE A 9 -5.84 9.82 9.88
C PHE A 9 -4.92 10.42 10.94
N SER A 10 -5.12 10.03 12.20
CA SER A 10 -4.29 10.40 13.34
C SER A 10 -4.09 9.19 14.24
N TYR A 11 -3.14 9.26 15.18
CA TYR A 11 -2.98 8.20 16.17
C TYR A 11 -4.22 8.04 17.04
N ALA A 12 -4.91 9.15 17.37
CA ALA A 12 -6.16 9.10 18.11
C ALA A 12 -7.23 8.28 17.37
N HIS A 13 -7.35 8.43 16.05
CA HIS A 13 -8.25 7.59 15.25
C HIS A 13 -7.89 6.10 15.33
N ILE A 14 -6.60 5.77 15.23
CA ILE A 14 -6.13 4.37 15.28
C ILE A 14 -6.30 3.79 16.69
N ALA A 15 -5.99 4.57 17.73
CA ALA A 15 -6.11 4.17 19.12
C ALA A 15 -7.56 3.87 19.49
N ALA A 16 -8.49 4.73 19.07
CA ALA A 16 -9.92 4.53 19.25
C ALA A 16 -10.40 3.24 18.55
N GLU A 17 -10.01 3.04 17.30
CA GLU A 17 -10.39 1.85 16.51
C GLU A 17 -9.85 0.55 17.13
N LEU A 18 -8.62 0.56 17.64
CA LEU A 18 -7.97 -0.62 18.23
C LEU A 18 -8.31 -0.82 19.72
N GLY A 19 -9.01 0.12 20.36
CA GLY A 19 -9.26 0.08 21.81
C GLY A 19 -8.00 0.17 22.66
N VAL A 20 -6.94 0.83 22.16
CA VAL A 20 -5.64 0.97 22.86
C VAL A 20 -5.34 2.43 23.19
N LYS A 21 -4.33 2.65 24.03
CA LYS A 21 -3.83 4.00 24.33
C LYS A 21 -2.96 4.51 23.19
N ASN A 22 -3.03 5.80 22.87
CA ASN A 22 -2.11 6.47 21.92
C ASN A 22 -0.63 6.16 22.21
N ALA A 23 -0.24 6.08 23.49
CA ALA A 23 1.11 5.75 23.90
C ALA A 23 1.59 4.37 23.41
N ALA A 24 0.69 3.38 23.27
CA ALA A 24 1.03 2.06 22.76
C ALA A 24 1.40 2.11 21.27
N ILE A 25 0.73 2.96 20.49
CA ILE A 25 1.07 3.17 19.08
C ILE A 25 2.42 3.89 18.98
N HIS A 26 2.63 4.95 19.77
CA HIS A 26 3.89 5.69 19.81
C HIS A 26 5.09 4.82 20.18
N TYR A 27 4.89 3.83 21.06
CA TYR A 27 5.93 2.88 21.43
C TYR A 27 6.45 2.09 20.22
N HIS A 28 5.57 1.67 19.30
CA HIS A 28 5.96 0.95 18.09
C HIS A 28 6.38 1.86 16.94
N PHE A 29 5.73 3.01 16.82
CA PHE A 29 5.96 3.99 15.76
C PHE A 29 6.08 5.38 16.39
N PRO A 30 7.31 5.91 16.54
CA PRO A 30 7.51 7.19 17.20
C PRO A 30 6.75 8.35 16.52
N THR A 31 6.60 8.28 15.20
CA THR A 31 5.92 9.31 14.39
C THR A 31 4.92 8.72 13.40
N LYS A 32 3.93 9.53 13.00
CA LYS A 32 2.94 9.16 11.99
C LYS A 32 3.60 8.80 10.66
N GLU A 33 4.70 9.46 10.32
CA GLU A 33 5.53 9.19 9.15
C GLU A 33 6.16 7.80 9.22
N ALA A 34 6.73 7.44 10.37
CA ALA A 34 7.32 6.11 10.56
C ALA A 34 6.28 5.00 10.38
N LEU A 35 5.07 5.20 10.93
CA LEU A 35 3.94 4.29 10.69
C LEU A 35 3.53 4.25 9.21
N GLY A 36 3.42 5.40 8.55
CA GLY A 36 3.08 5.49 7.12
C GLY A 36 4.09 4.73 6.24
N CYS A 37 5.39 4.95 6.47
CA CYS A 37 6.46 4.22 5.78
C CYS A 37 6.36 2.71 6.02
N ALA A 38 6.09 2.27 7.26
CA ALA A 38 5.93 0.86 7.58
C ALA A 38 4.72 0.23 6.87
N VAL A 39 3.61 0.96 6.74
CA VAL A 39 2.43 0.51 5.98
C VAL A 39 2.75 0.35 4.49
N ILE A 40 3.44 1.33 3.88
CA ILE A 40 3.83 1.26 2.46
C ILE A 40 4.81 0.11 2.22
N LYS A 41 5.81 -0.05 3.10
CA LYS A 41 6.74 -1.17 3.05
C LYS A 41 6.03 -2.51 3.12
N ARG A 42 5.09 -2.68 4.07
CA ARG A 42 4.30 -3.91 4.19
C ARG A 42 3.49 -4.18 2.90
N TYR A 43 2.97 -3.14 2.26
CA TYR A 43 2.24 -3.28 1.00
C TYR A 43 3.16 -3.75 -0.14
N ARG A 44 4.35 -3.16 -0.27
CA ARG A 44 5.40 -3.59 -1.22
C ARG A 44 5.80 -5.05 -0.99
N ASP A 45 6.10 -5.41 0.26
CA ASP A 45 6.48 -6.78 0.63
C ASP A 45 5.37 -7.79 0.26
N ARG A 46 4.09 -7.43 0.46
CA ARG A 46 2.94 -8.24 0.01
C ARG A 46 2.83 -8.33 -1.51
N PHE A 47 3.07 -7.24 -2.23
CA PHE A 47 3.08 -7.25 -3.69
C PHE A 47 4.16 -8.19 -4.21
N GLN A 48 5.38 -8.12 -3.67
CA GLN A 48 6.49 -9.02 -4.01
C GLN A 48 6.15 -10.50 -3.76
N LEU A 49 5.55 -10.83 -2.61
CA LEU A 49 5.09 -12.20 -2.34
C LEU A 49 4.03 -12.67 -3.33
N TRP A 50 3.16 -11.76 -3.75
CA TRP A 50 2.04 -12.05 -4.63
C TRP A 50 2.49 -12.28 -6.08
N ILE A 51 3.41 -11.46 -6.62
CA ILE A 51 3.96 -11.66 -7.97
C ILE A 51 4.92 -12.84 -8.08
N ASN A 52 5.61 -13.20 -6.99
CA ASN A 52 6.53 -14.35 -6.94
C ASN A 52 5.82 -15.66 -6.56
N ASN A 53 4.49 -15.65 -6.41
CA ASN A 53 3.73 -16.84 -6.14
C ASN A 53 3.89 -17.84 -7.31
N ALA A 54 4.19 -19.10 -7.02
CA ALA A 54 4.37 -20.14 -8.03
C ALA A 54 3.16 -20.27 -8.98
N ARG A 55 1.94 -20.06 -8.47
CA ARG A 55 0.71 -20.07 -9.29
C ARG A 55 0.63 -18.93 -10.30
N VAL A 56 1.38 -17.85 -10.07
CA VAL A 56 1.42 -16.67 -10.95
C VAL A 56 2.56 -16.77 -11.93
N LYS A 57 3.68 -17.38 -11.53
CA LYS A 57 4.91 -17.44 -12.33
C LYS A 57 4.70 -18.03 -13.72
N ASP A 58 3.95 -19.12 -13.80
CA ASP A 58 3.74 -19.89 -15.03
C ASP A 58 2.50 -19.46 -15.84
N LEU A 59 1.78 -18.45 -15.36
CA LEU A 59 0.64 -17.88 -16.09
C LEU A 59 1.10 -17.15 -17.36
N SER A 60 0.23 -17.16 -18.37
CA SER A 60 0.39 -16.28 -19.54
C SER A 60 0.39 -14.80 -19.13
N PRO A 61 0.96 -13.90 -19.95
CA PRO A 61 0.89 -12.47 -19.72
C PRO A 61 -0.52 -11.95 -19.41
N GLN A 62 -1.53 -12.41 -20.15
CA GLN A 62 -2.93 -12.00 -19.95
C GLN A 62 -3.45 -12.43 -18.58
N GLU A 63 -3.23 -13.69 -18.19
CA GLU A 63 -3.67 -14.21 -16.89
C GLU A 63 -2.95 -13.51 -15.72
N LYS A 64 -1.68 -13.14 -15.89
CA LYS A 64 -0.95 -12.30 -14.91
C LYS A 64 -1.60 -10.93 -14.75
N LEU A 65 -2.00 -10.29 -15.85
CA LEU A 65 -2.70 -9.00 -15.80
C LEU A 65 -4.08 -9.14 -15.15
N ASP A 66 -4.84 -10.18 -15.47
CA ASP A 66 -6.13 -10.44 -14.85
C ASP A 66 -5.98 -10.63 -13.34
N TRP A 67 -4.96 -11.39 -12.93
CA TRP A 67 -4.56 -11.55 -11.54
C TRP A 67 -4.24 -10.17 -10.93
N PHE A 68 -3.45 -9.33 -11.60
CA PHE A 68 -3.10 -7.98 -11.12
C PHE A 68 -4.31 -7.08 -10.94
N PHE A 69 -5.22 -7.07 -11.91
CA PHE A 69 -6.44 -6.30 -11.80
C PHE A 69 -7.38 -6.83 -10.72
N SER A 70 -7.29 -8.12 -10.40
CA SER A 70 -8.01 -8.74 -9.27
C SER A 70 -7.68 -8.10 -7.92
N ILE A 71 -6.49 -7.51 -7.76
CA ILE A 71 -6.15 -6.75 -6.53
C ILE A 71 -7.16 -5.63 -6.32
N TYR A 72 -7.53 -4.90 -7.39
CA TYR A 72 -8.41 -3.75 -7.28
C TYR A 72 -9.88 -4.14 -7.09
N THR A 73 -10.33 -5.24 -7.71
CA THR A 73 -11.69 -5.74 -7.51
C THR A 73 -11.88 -6.28 -6.09
N ASN A 74 -10.93 -7.08 -5.59
CA ASN A 74 -10.95 -7.61 -4.22
C ASN A 74 -10.88 -6.49 -3.17
N MET A 75 -10.06 -5.47 -3.42
CA MET A 75 -9.91 -4.34 -2.52
C MET A 75 -11.19 -3.51 -2.41
N ARG A 76 -11.91 -3.27 -3.52
CA ARG A 76 -13.19 -2.53 -3.48
C ARG A 76 -14.26 -3.28 -2.68
N ALA A 77 -14.25 -4.61 -2.72
CA ALA A 77 -15.15 -5.45 -1.92
C ALA A 77 -14.85 -5.39 -0.41
N ASP A 78 -13.60 -5.07 -0.02
CA ASP A 78 -13.16 -4.88 1.36
C ASP A 78 -13.45 -3.44 1.82
N SER A 79 -14.70 -3.19 2.22
CA SER A 79 -15.16 -1.94 2.83
C SER A 79 -14.94 -0.69 1.96
N GLY A 80 -14.91 -0.83 0.64
CA GLY A 80 -14.74 0.31 -0.27
C GLY A 80 -13.32 0.90 -0.28
N LYS A 81 -12.32 0.16 0.19
CA LYS A 81 -10.91 0.59 0.14
C LYS A 81 -10.51 0.97 -1.28
N ILE A 82 -9.62 1.98 -1.37
CA ILE A 82 -9.01 2.43 -2.62
C ILE A 82 -7.54 2.01 -2.73
N CYS A 83 -7.01 2.12 -3.95
CA CYS A 83 -5.63 1.75 -4.27
C CYS A 83 -4.68 2.52 -3.35
N LEU A 84 -3.76 1.82 -2.68
CA LEU A 84 -2.80 2.49 -1.79
C LEU A 84 -1.90 3.44 -2.58
N ALA A 85 -1.38 3.03 -3.73
CA ALA A 85 -0.57 3.89 -4.59
C ALA A 85 -1.39 5.12 -5.03
N GLY A 86 -2.61 4.91 -5.56
CA GLY A 86 -3.50 6.00 -5.96
C GLY A 86 -3.80 6.99 -4.82
N SER A 87 -4.08 6.49 -3.62
CA SER A 87 -4.32 7.32 -2.43
C SER A 87 -3.11 8.15 -2.00
N LEU A 88 -1.88 7.66 -2.23
CA LEU A 88 -0.66 8.36 -1.85
C LEU A 88 -0.22 9.35 -2.93
N GLU A 89 -0.38 8.98 -4.19
CA GLU A 89 -0.08 9.85 -5.33
C GLU A 89 -0.97 11.11 -5.32
N THR A 90 -2.24 10.99 -4.92
CA THR A 90 -3.13 12.17 -4.76
C THR A 90 -2.68 13.14 -3.66
N GLU A 91 -1.92 12.67 -2.67
CA GLU A 91 -1.39 13.49 -1.58
C GLU A 91 0.13 13.73 -1.71
N PHE A 92 0.73 13.37 -2.84
CA PHE A 92 2.19 13.26 -2.98
C PHE A 92 2.95 14.55 -2.61
N ASN A 93 2.38 15.70 -2.94
CA ASN A 93 3.00 17.00 -2.65
C ASN A 93 2.87 17.42 -1.18
N SER A 94 1.93 16.85 -0.42
CA SER A 94 1.68 17.19 0.98
C SER A 94 2.19 16.15 1.98
N ILE A 95 2.50 14.92 1.54
CA ILE A 95 3.14 13.92 2.39
C ILE A 95 4.64 14.22 2.61
N PRO A 96 5.23 13.82 3.75
CA PRO A 96 6.66 14.02 4.03
C PRO A 96 7.60 13.23 3.10
N ASP A 97 8.85 13.69 2.96
CA ASP A 97 9.85 13.09 2.07
C ASP A 97 10.04 11.58 2.24
N PRO A 98 10.14 11.03 3.48
CA PRO A 98 10.27 9.58 3.64
C PRO A 98 9.09 8.79 3.04
N LEU A 99 7.89 9.35 3.08
CA LEU A 99 6.72 8.73 2.44
C LEU A 99 6.77 8.89 0.93
N ARG A 100 7.16 10.07 0.41
CA ARG A 100 7.34 10.26 -1.04
C ARG A 100 8.29 9.21 -1.62
N GLU A 101 9.41 8.95 -0.96
CA GLU A 101 10.37 7.95 -1.42
C GLU A 101 9.80 6.52 -1.38
N GLN A 102 9.02 6.17 -0.35
CA GLN A 102 8.33 4.88 -0.30
C GLN A 102 7.24 4.76 -1.37
N THR A 103 6.49 5.83 -1.65
CA THR A 103 5.48 5.88 -2.72
C THR A 103 6.14 5.69 -4.08
N LYS A 104 7.23 6.42 -4.38
CA LYS A 104 8.02 6.23 -5.61
C LYS A 104 8.54 4.80 -5.74
N ALA A 105 8.99 4.18 -4.64
CA ALA A 105 9.47 2.81 -4.66
C ALA A 105 8.34 1.82 -4.98
N LEU A 106 7.16 1.98 -4.37
CA LEU A 106 5.97 1.20 -4.71
C LEU A 106 5.60 1.35 -6.19
N THR A 107 5.50 2.59 -6.69
CA THR A 107 5.15 2.85 -8.10
C THR A 107 6.17 2.24 -9.06
N ARG A 108 7.47 2.34 -8.76
CA ARG A 108 8.53 1.69 -9.55
C ARG A 108 8.39 0.17 -9.59
N GLU A 109 8.12 -0.48 -8.46
CA GLU A 109 7.94 -1.93 -8.42
C GLU A 109 6.74 -2.40 -9.25
N LEU A 110 5.61 -1.70 -9.15
CA LEU A 110 4.42 -1.97 -9.94
C LEU A 110 4.71 -1.85 -11.44
N LEU A 111 5.35 -0.75 -11.85
CA LEU A 111 5.68 -0.49 -13.25
C LEU A 111 6.69 -1.48 -13.81
N SER A 112 7.76 -1.79 -13.07
CA SER A 112 8.76 -2.77 -13.50
C SER A 112 8.16 -4.16 -13.71
N TRP A 113 7.25 -4.59 -12.83
CA TRP A 113 6.58 -5.87 -12.99
C TRP A 113 5.61 -5.86 -14.19
N LEU A 114 4.84 -4.79 -14.38
CA LEU A 114 3.94 -4.65 -15.53
C LEU A 114 4.72 -4.65 -16.86
N GLN A 115 5.82 -3.90 -16.94
CA GLN A 115 6.70 -3.87 -18.10
C GLN A 115 7.27 -5.26 -18.43
N ALA A 116 7.75 -5.99 -17.42
CA ALA A 116 8.26 -7.35 -17.60
C ALA A 116 7.17 -8.37 -17.98
N THR A 117 5.90 -8.08 -17.69
CA THR A 117 4.77 -8.95 -18.03
C THR A 117 4.26 -8.69 -19.45
N LEU A 118 4.34 -7.44 -19.93
CA LEU A 118 3.82 -7.01 -21.22
C LEU A 118 4.82 -7.18 -22.39
N ASN A 119 6.11 -7.30 -22.09
CA ASN A 119 7.18 -7.56 -23.06
C ASN A 119 7.38 -9.05 -23.30
#